data_AF-A0A847G9B7-F1
#
_entry.id   AF-A0A847G9B7-F1
#
_cell.length_a   1.000
_cell.length_b   1.000
_cell.length_c   1.000
_cell.angle_alpha   90.00
_cell.angle_beta   90.00
_cell.angle_gamma   90.00
#
_symmetry.space_group_name_H-M   'P 1'
#
loop_
_entity.id
_entity.type
_entity.pdbx_description
1 polymer ?
#
loop_
_entity_poly.entity_id
_entity_poly.type
_entity_poly.pdbx_seq_one_letter_code
_entity_poly.pdbx_strand_id
1 'polypeptide(L)'
;MGVHPLPGTPLDREMVFYFNRPPAPLPEGTDTASLVTIYPPLPLSSARVQGNALVVSFSREHFLKNLAFLNVVLSKDLAAADGAPLAKEAAQHQFMVDPKGGKLSAMDIKELPDGAFLYRIALPALHAIVQTHFDIQLLDREDQPLMEPDGGPIKTSWDTDGTGAQILQFQLPADANYPARLLLTRNEAKNNQLDAFLAREYSIIVPGKELQITHVVWRKDNLDREFIDLKLNNKVPPKTLLERAKLFLVSDNQEVAFSMDPGENSVTPTSNFSISPMIKDLPDDAVFRLEITPPLISTNGAAALPEPFIRTVKRITREEQERQSRRRNDETIASYWQ
;
A
#
# COMPACT_ATOMS: atom_id res chain seq x y z
N MET A 1 -7.02 -30.66 22.25
CA MET A 1 -7.23 -29.91 21.00
C MET A 1 -5.92 -29.26 20.63
N GLY A 2 -5.49 -29.41 19.39
CA GLY A 2 -4.31 -28.75 18.84
C GLY A 2 -4.69 -27.83 17.69
N VAL A 3 -3.80 -26.90 17.33
CA VAL A 3 -3.99 -26.01 16.18
C VAL A 3 -2.75 -25.98 15.30
N HIS A 4 -2.96 -25.84 14.00
CA HIS A 4 -1.92 -25.58 13.01
C HIS A 4 -2.33 -24.38 12.14
N PRO A 5 -1.42 -23.47 11.76
CA PRO A 5 -0.02 -23.43 12.19
C PRO A 5 0.10 -23.18 13.71
N LEU A 6 1.25 -23.56 14.28
CA LEU A 6 1.51 -23.33 15.69
C LEU A 6 1.61 -21.82 15.98
N PRO A 7 1.30 -21.37 17.22
CA PRO A 7 1.50 -19.98 17.62
C PRO A 7 2.90 -19.46 17.24
N GLY A 8 2.98 -18.29 16.61
CA GLY A 8 4.23 -17.69 16.13
C GLY A 8 4.70 -18.17 14.75
N THR A 9 3.98 -19.07 14.09
CA THR A 9 4.22 -19.42 12.68
C THR A 9 3.22 -18.68 11.77
N PRO A 10 3.66 -18.03 10.67
CA PRO A 10 2.75 -17.34 9.77
C PRO A 10 1.74 -18.29 9.11
N LEU A 11 0.48 -17.85 9.06
CA LEU A 11 -0.62 -18.44 8.33
C LEU A 11 -0.51 -18.04 6.85
N ASP A 12 -0.32 -19.02 5.97
CA ASP A 12 -0.32 -18.77 4.52
C ASP A 12 -1.71 -18.97 3.91
N ARG A 13 -2.33 -20.15 4.13
CA ARG A 13 -3.59 -20.52 3.46
C ARG A 13 -4.57 -21.33 4.29
N GLU A 14 -4.09 -22.13 5.24
CA GLU A 14 -4.94 -23.06 5.97
C GLU A 14 -4.66 -23.04 7.46
N MET A 15 -5.74 -23.03 8.24
CA MET A 15 -5.71 -23.33 9.66
C MET A 15 -6.42 -24.67 9.89
N VAL A 16 -5.88 -25.47 10.80
CA VAL A 16 -6.41 -26.79 11.13
C VAL A 16 -6.59 -26.88 12.63
N PHE A 17 -7.81 -27.18 13.05
CA PHE A 17 -8.16 -27.44 14.44
C PHE A 17 -8.26 -28.96 14.64
N TYR A 18 -7.33 -29.52 15.39
CA TYR A 18 -7.29 -30.95 15.69
C TYR A 18 -8.04 -31.25 16.99
N PHE A 19 -9.06 -32.09 16.89
CA PHE A 19 -9.84 -32.51 18.03
C PHE A 19 -9.39 -33.88 18.54
N ASN A 20 -9.53 -34.09 19.85
CA ASN A 20 -9.20 -35.37 20.48
C ASN A 20 -10.26 -36.44 20.17
N ARG A 21 -11.39 -36.05 19.59
CA ARG A 21 -12.52 -36.89 19.18
C ARG A 21 -13.03 -36.41 17.83
N PRO A 22 -13.59 -37.30 16.99
CA PRO A 22 -14.18 -36.88 15.73
C PRO A 22 -15.40 -35.97 15.96
N PRO A 23 -15.56 -34.88 15.17
CA PRO A 23 -16.80 -34.11 15.14
C PRO A 23 -17.99 -34.97 14.75
N ALA A 24 -19.14 -34.68 15.36
CA ALA A 24 -20.41 -35.26 14.96
C ALA A 24 -20.70 -34.92 13.49
N PRO A 25 -21.45 -35.77 12.78
CA PRO A 25 -22.02 -35.40 11.49
C PRO A 25 -22.81 -34.10 11.64
N LEU A 26 -22.55 -33.14 10.75
CA LEU A 26 -23.28 -31.88 10.74
C LEU A 26 -24.70 -32.13 10.22
N PRO A 27 -25.71 -31.40 10.72
CA PRO A 27 -27.05 -31.43 10.17
C PRO A 27 -27.04 -31.16 8.66
N GLU A 28 -27.92 -31.83 7.93
CA GLU A 28 -28.04 -31.67 6.47
C GLU A 28 -28.29 -30.19 6.12
N GLY A 29 -27.51 -29.66 5.17
CA GLY A 29 -27.58 -28.26 4.76
C GLY A 29 -26.81 -27.25 5.64
N THR A 30 -26.11 -27.71 6.68
CA THR A 30 -25.24 -26.82 7.48
C THR A 30 -24.05 -26.33 6.66
N ASP A 31 -23.87 -25.01 6.55
CA ASP A 31 -22.66 -24.44 5.99
C ASP A 31 -21.52 -24.57 7.00
N THR A 32 -20.52 -25.37 6.67
CA THR A 32 -19.29 -25.54 7.45
C THR A 32 -18.55 -24.24 7.75
N ALA A 33 -18.71 -23.18 6.94
CA ALA A 33 -18.12 -21.88 7.24
C ALA A 33 -18.73 -21.24 8.49
N SER A 34 -19.99 -21.55 8.82
CA SER A 34 -20.64 -21.07 10.05
C SER A 34 -20.03 -21.61 11.35
N LEU A 35 -19.22 -22.67 11.27
CA LEU A 35 -18.58 -23.29 12.43
C LEU A 35 -17.38 -22.50 12.96
N VAL A 36 -16.97 -21.44 12.25
CA VAL A 36 -15.88 -20.56 12.64
C VAL A 36 -16.28 -19.12 12.45
N THR A 37 -15.85 -18.27 13.37
CA THR A 37 -15.96 -16.82 13.22
C THR A 37 -14.56 -16.23 13.25
N ILE A 38 -14.24 -15.40 12.27
CA ILE A 38 -12.88 -14.90 12.02
C ILE A 38 -12.88 -13.39 12.15
N TYR A 39 -11.86 -12.86 12.84
CA TYR A 39 -11.74 -11.46 13.16
C TYR A 39 -10.30 -10.94 12.94
N PRO A 40 -10.11 -9.84 12.21
CA PRO A 40 -11.09 -9.14 11.36
C PRO A 40 -11.76 -10.11 10.36
N PRO A 41 -13.04 -9.88 9.98
CA PRO A 41 -13.72 -10.75 9.03
C PRO A 41 -12.90 -10.92 7.76
N LEU A 42 -12.72 -12.18 7.37
CA LEU A 42 -11.96 -12.56 6.19
C LEU A 42 -12.75 -13.62 5.44
N PRO A 43 -12.98 -13.47 4.12
CA PRO A 43 -13.73 -14.45 3.36
C PRO A 43 -12.99 -15.78 3.31
N LEU A 44 -13.72 -16.85 3.61
CA LEU A 44 -13.24 -18.22 3.52
C LEU A 44 -13.33 -18.72 2.09
N SER A 45 -12.31 -19.46 1.66
CA SER A 45 -12.40 -20.27 0.44
C SER A 45 -13.17 -21.55 0.70
N SER A 46 -12.94 -22.18 1.85
CA SER A 46 -13.69 -23.36 2.28
C SER A 46 -13.49 -23.60 3.78
N ALA A 47 -14.47 -24.23 4.41
CA ALA A 47 -14.31 -24.92 5.67
C ALA A 47 -14.77 -26.36 5.48
N ARG A 48 -14.11 -27.35 6.10
CA ARG A 48 -14.53 -28.75 6.00
C ARG A 48 -14.07 -29.56 7.20
N VAL A 49 -14.88 -30.53 7.58
CA VAL A 49 -14.49 -31.56 8.55
C VAL A 49 -13.75 -32.67 7.81
N GLN A 50 -12.55 -33.02 8.26
CA GLN A 50 -11.74 -34.09 7.71
C GLN A 50 -11.22 -34.98 8.86
N GLY A 51 -11.80 -36.16 9.02
CA GLY A 51 -11.49 -37.05 10.13
C GLY A 51 -11.81 -36.40 11.49
N ASN A 52 -10.78 -36.22 12.32
CA ASN A 52 -10.89 -35.56 13.63
C ASN A 52 -10.49 -34.07 13.59
N ALA A 53 -10.49 -33.44 12.43
CA ALA A 53 -10.08 -32.06 12.27
C ALA A 53 -11.12 -31.20 11.56
N LEU A 54 -11.12 -29.90 11.89
CA LEU A 54 -11.75 -28.86 11.09
C LEU A 54 -10.65 -28.12 10.33
N VAL A 55 -10.70 -28.20 9.01
CA VAL A 55 -9.77 -27.52 8.09
C VAL A 55 -10.47 -26.29 7.53
N VAL A 56 -9.87 -25.12 7.72
CA VAL A 56 -10.38 -23.84 7.23
C VAL A 56 -9.33 -23.23 6.31
N SER A 57 -9.73 -22.95 5.07
CA SER A 57 -8.85 -22.51 3.99
C SER A 57 -9.27 -21.13 3.48
N PHE A 58 -8.28 -20.33 3.08
CA PHE A 58 -8.41 -18.94 2.64
C PHE A 58 -7.76 -18.74 1.28
N SER A 59 -8.23 -17.73 0.54
CA SER A 59 -7.51 -17.24 -0.62
C SER A 59 -6.34 -16.38 -0.16
N ARG A 60 -5.17 -16.59 -0.76
CA ARG A 60 -3.96 -15.82 -0.44
C ARG A 60 -4.15 -14.32 -0.67
N GLU A 61 -4.98 -13.97 -1.65
CA GLU A 61 -5.30 -12.58 -2.02
C GLU A 61 -6.01 -11.83 -0.89
N HIS A 62 -6.73 -12.53 -0.01
CA HIS A 62 -7.43 -11.91 1.11
C HIS A 62 -6.48 -11.42 2.22
N PHE A 63 -5.30 -12.02 2.34
CA PHE A 63 -4.31 -11.65 3.37
C PHE A 63 -3.45 -10.42 3.01
N LEU A 64 -3.59 -9.86 1.80
CA LEU A 64 -2.71 -8.80 1.29
C LEU A 64 -2.93 -7.41 1.92
N LYS A 65 -3.87 -7.24 2.87
CA LYS A 65 -4.31 -5.93 3.39
C LYS A 65 -3.70 -5.53 4.75
N ASN A 66 -2.37 -5.56 4.90
CA ASN A 66 -1.63 -5.16 6.12
C ASN A 66 -1.99 -5.93 7.42
N LEU A 67 -2.69 -7.06 7.31
CA LEU A 67 -3.19 -7.77 8.48
C LEU A 67 -2.06 -8.53 9.18
N ALA A 68 -1.77 -8.20 10.43
CA ALA A 68 -0.71 -8.84 11.20
C ALA A 68 -1.17 -10.18 11.79
N PHE A 69 -2.42 -10.27 12.25
CA PHE A 69 -2.96 -11.49 12.85
C PHE A 69 -4.48 -11.61 12.74
N LEU A 70 -4.97 -12.83 12.97
CA LEU A 70 -6.38 -13.20 13.03
C LEU A 70 -6.73 -13.78 14.40
N ASN A 71 -7.88 -13.41 14.92
CA ASN A 71 -8.59 -14.12 15.98
C ASN A 71 -9.66 -15.02 15.35
N VAL A 72 -9.70 -16.27 15.78
CA VAL A 72 -10.66 -17.27 15.31
C VAL A 72 -11.41 -17.84 16.50
N VAL A 73 -12.72 -17.84 16.42
CA VAL A 73 -13.62 -18.39 17.43
C VAL A 73 -14.32 -19.59 16.84
N LEU A 74 -14.18 -20.75 17.47
CA LEU A 74 -14.91 -21.96 17.08
C LEU A 74 -16.36 -21.89 17.58
N SER A 75 -17.31 -22.29 16.73
CA SER A 75 -18.73 -22.37 17.11
C SER A 75 -18.95 -23.37 18.24
N LYS A 76 -19.94 -23.08 19.09
CA LYS A 76 -20.42 -23.99 20.12
C LYS A 76 -21.13 -25.21 19.55
N ASP A 77 -21.56 -25.15 18.29
CA ASP A 77 -22.22 -26.24 17.57
C ASP A 77 -21.26 -27.38 17.20
N LEU A 78 -19.94 -27.15 17.33
CA LEU A 78 -18.93 -28.21 17.23
C LEU A 78 -18.98 -29.13 18.45
N ALA A 79 -19.74 -30.22 18.31
CA ALA A 79 -19.82 -31.31 19.27
C ALA A 79 -19.27 -32.63 18.70
N ALA A 80 -18.87 -33.52 19.59
CA ALA A 80 -18.55 -34.91 19.25
C ALA A 80 -19.84 -35.72 19.05
N ALA A 81 -19.72 -36.92 18.46
CA ALA A 81 -20.88 -37.79 18.20
C ALA A 81 -21.67 -38.20 19.47
N ASP A 82 -21.04 -38.14 20.65
CA ASP A 82 -21.65 -38.37 21.96
C ASP A 82 -22.33 -37.12 22.56
N GLY A 83 -22.36 -36.00 21.82
CA GLY A 83 -22.91 -34.73 22.25
C GLY A 83 -21.96 -33.90 23.15
N ALA A 84 -20.76 -34.40 23.44
CA ALA A 84 -19.79 -33.64 24.23
C ALA A 84 -19.21 -32.47 23.41
N PRO A 85 -19.03 -31.26 23.99
CA PRO A 85 -18.45 -30.14 23.28
C PRO A 85 -16.98 -30.44 22.91
N LEU A 86 -16.59 -30.15 21.67
CA LEU A 86 -15.22 -30.35 21.20
C LEU A 86 -14.26 -29.23 21.62
N ALA A 87 -14.82 -28.06 21.93
CA ALA A 87 -14.11 -26.93 22.50
C ALA A 87 -14.77 -26.55 23.83
N LYS A 88 -13.97 -26.27 24.87
CA LYS A 88 -14.47 -25.50 26.01
C LYS A 88 -14.79 -24.08 25.52
N GLU A 89 -15.75 -23.40 26.17
CA GLU A 89 -16.31 -22.07 25.81
C GLU A 89 -15.58 -21.33 24.68
N ALA A 90 -16.29 -21.03 23.57
CA ALA A 90 -15.86 -20.14 22.48
C ALA A 90 -14.34 -20.00 22.34
N ALA A 91 -13.64 -21.12 22.12
CA ALA A 91 -12.18 -21.15 22.18
C ALA A 91 -11.62 -20.17 21.13
N GLN A 92 -10.95 -19.12 21.63
CA GLN A 92 -10.33 -18.11 20.80
C GLN A 92 -8.91 -18.54 20.47
N HIS A 93 -8.60 -18.55 19.18
CA HIS A 93 -7.30 -18.91 18.65
C HIS A 93 -6.71 -17.76 17.86
N GLN A 94 -5.43 -17.49 18.10
CA GLN A 94 -4.69 -16.41 17.44
C GLN A 94 -3.73 -17.00 16.42
N PHE A 95 -3.79 -16.48 15.20
CA PHE A 95 -2.91 -16.87 14.10
C PHE A 95 -2.21 -15.65 13.53
N MET A 96 -0.87 -15.69 13.45
CA MET A 96 -0.10 -14.66 12.77
C MET A 96 -0.34 -14.77 11.26
N VAL A 97 -0.52 -13.67 10.54
CA VAL A 97 -0.77 -13.65 9.09
C VAL A 97 0.46 -13.13 8.35
N ASP A 98 0.80 -11.86 8.52
CA ASP A 98 1.98 -11.27 7.88
C ASP A 98 2.94 -10.72 8.95
N PRO A 99 4.17 -11.27 9.06
CA PRO A 99 5.19 -10.73 9.95
C PRO A 99 5.84 -9.44 9.42
N LYS A 100 5.42 -8.89 8.27
CA LYS A 100 6.04 -7.69 7.67
C LYS A 100 5.93 -6.48 8.59
N GLY A 101 7.06 -6.26 9.25
CA GLY A 101 7.37 -5.20 10.19
C GLY A 101 6.69 -3.87 9.91
N GLY A 102 5.78 -3.50 10.81
CA GLY A 102 5.52 -2.13 11.20
C GLY A 102 5.18 -1.13 10.09
N LYS A 103 4.68 -1.60 8.95
CA LYS A 103 4.25 -0.74 7.84
C LYS A 103 2.75 -0.83 7.67
N LEU A 104 2.12 0.33 7.51
CA LEU A 104 0.72 0.46 7.14
C LEU A 104 0.65 0.89 5.68
N SER A 105 -0.51 0.64 5.07
CA SER A 105 -0.81 1.11 3.72
C SER A 105 -2.11 1.89 3.72
N ALA A 106 -2.14 2.98 2.96
CA ALA A 106 -3.35 3.73 2.73
C ALA A 106 -4.27 2.90 1.83
N MET A 107 -5.56 2.84 2.19
CA MET A 107 -6.60 2.31 1.31
C MET A 107 -7.05 3.35 0.30
N ASP A 108 -7.19 4.59 0.76
CA ASP A 108 -7.71 5.70 -0.04
C ASP A 108 -7.22 7.04 0.53
N ILE A 109 -7.01 8.01 -0.36
CA ILE A 109 -6.64 9.39 -0.05
C ILE A 109 -7.48 10.28 -0.95
N LYS A 110 -8.32 11.12 -0.35
CA LYS A 110 -9.23 12.00 -1.08
C LYS A 110 -9.02 13.46 -0.71
N GLU A 111 -8.72 14.29 -1.71
CA GLU A 111 -8.77 15.75 -1.57
C GLU A 111 -10.23 16.22 -1.46
N LEU A 112 -10.50 17.04 -0.46
CA LEU A 112 -11.80 17.66 -0.20
C LEU A 112 -11.86 19.04 -0.86
N PRO A 113 -13.07 19.61 -1.08
CA PRO A 113 -13.22 20.89 -1.78
C PRO A 113 -12.51 22.09 -1.13
N ASP A 114 -12.23 22.01 0.16
CA ASP A 114 -11.49 23.00 0.94
C ASP A 114 -9.95 22.78 0.91
N GLY A 115 -9.48 21.78 0.16
CA GLY A 115 -8.07 21.40 0.05
C GLY A 115 -7.56 20.53 1.19
N ALA A 116 -8.41 20.16 2.16
CA ALA A 116 -8.06 19.16 3.16
C ALA A 116 -8.01 17.76 2.55
N PHE A 117 -7.35 16.82 3.22
CA PHE A 117 -7.20 15.45 2.75
C PHE A 117 -7.81 14.48 3.75
N LEU A 118 -8.74 13.65 3.26
CA LEU A 118 -9.30 12.52 3.99
C LEU A 118 -8.47 11.27 3.71
N TYR A 119 -7.90 10.68 4.75
CA TYR A 119 -7.15 9.43 4.67
C TYR A 119 -7.96 8.28 5.23
N ARG A 120 -7.89 7.12 4.57
CA ARG A 120 -8.45 5.85 5.04
C ARG A 120 -7.32 4.84 5.11
N ILE A 121 -6.90 4.45 6.31
CA ILE A 121 -5.75 3.56 6.53
C ILE A 121 -6.24 2.20 7.02
N ALA A 122 -5.83 1.13 6.34
CA ALA A 122 -6.11 -0.24 6.78
C ALA A 122 -5.25 -0.58 7.99
N LEU A 123 -5.89 -1.10 9.04
CA LEU A 123 -5.24 -1.41 10.31
C LEU A 123 -4.75 -2.85 10.39
N PRO A 124 -3.72 -3.11 11.19
CA PRO A 124 -3.10 -4.44 11.27
C PRO A 124 -3.89 -5.43 12.14
N ALA A 125 -4.94 -4.96 12.82
CA ALA A 125 -5.73 -5.74 13.78
C ALA A 125 -7.13 -5.14 13.96
N LEU A 126 -7.95 -5.79 14.80
CA LEU A 126 -9.25 -5.29 15.21
C LEU A 126 -9.16 -3.93 15.91
N HIS A 127 -10.19 -3.09 15.71
CA HIS A 127 -10.33 -1.78 16.38
C HIS A 127 -10.12 -1.87 17.90
N ALA A 128 -10.81 -2.79 18.58
CA ALA A 128 -10.68 -2.98 20.02
C ALA A 128 -9.25 -3.31 20.46
N ILE A 129 -8.51 -4.03 19.63
CA ILE A 129 -7.11 -4.39 19.90
C ILE A 129 -6.26 -3.16 19.72
N VAL A 130 -6.40 -2.44 18.60
CA VAL A 130 -5.66 -1.21 18.34
C VAL A 130 -5.86 -0.20 19.47
N GLN A 131 -7.11 0.07 19.88
CA GLN A 131 -7.40 0.99 20.98
C GLN A 131 -6.84 0.56 22.34
N THR A 132 -6.85 -0.74 22.62
CA THR A 132 -6.39 -1.23 23.93
C THR A 132 -4.86 -1.21 24.01
N HIS A 133 -4.21 -1.50 22.88
CA HIS A 133 -2.82 -1.91 22.84
C HIS A 133 -1.88 -0.95 22.11
N PHE A 134 -2.39 0.08 21.44
CA PHE A 134 -1.58 1.07 20.72
C PHE A 134 -1.99 2.49 21.06
N ASP A 135 -0.98 3.35 21.14
CA ASP A 135 -1.13 4.80 21.12
C ASP A 135 -1.04 5.27 19.67
N ILE A 136 -2.01 6.08 19.23
CA ILE A 136 -2.10 6.59 17.86
C ILE A 136 -1.62 8.03 17.85
N GLN A 137 -0.65 8.34 16.98
CA GLN A 137 -0.12 9.67 16.78
C GLN A 137 -0.14 10.05 15.30
N LEU A 138 -0.61 11.25 15.01
CA LEU A 138 -0.42 11.91 13.73
C LEU A 138 0.67 12.94 13.92
N LEU A 139 1.77 12.74 13.23
CA LEU A 139 2.97 13.56 13.33
C LEU A 139 3.14 14.31 12.02
N ASP A 140 3.69 15.52 12.09
CA ASP A 140 4.06 16.29 10.93
C ASP A 140 5.43 15.84 10.39
N ARG A 141 5.94 16.54 9.37
CA ARG A 141 7.25 16.27 8.78
C ARG A 141 8.42 16.36 9.77
N GLU A 142 8.28 17.17 10.82
CA GLU A 142 9.30 17.42 11.85
C GLU A 142 9.08 16.54 13.09
N ASP A 143 8.25 15.50 12.96
CA ASP A 143 7.84 14.59 14.03
C ASP A 143 7.14 15.29 15.21
N GLN A 144 6.51 16.45 14.97
CA GLN A 144 5.67 17.13 15.93
C GLN A 144 4.21 16.65 15.82
N PRO A 145 3.48 16.48 16.94
CA PRO A 145 2.06 16.13 16.88
C PRO A 145 1.25 17.14 16.08
N LEU A 146 0.52 16.65 15.08
CA LEU A 146 -0.47 17.46 14.36
C LEU A 146 -1.67 17.69 15.26
N MET A 147 -2.12 18.94 15.28
CA MET A 147 -3.27 19.41 16.05
C MET A 147 -4.31 20.01 15.12
N GLU A 148 -5.57 19.93 15.52
CA GLU A 148 -6.67 20.71 14.96
C GLU A 148 -6.42 22.22 15.17
N PRO A 149 -7.09 23.10 14.41
CA PRO A 149 -6.96 24.54 14.57
C PRO A 149 -7.32 25.07 15.97
N ASP A 150 -8.13 24.33 16.74
CA ASP A 150 -8.49 24.66 18.12
C ASP A 150 -7.44 24.22 19.16
N GLY A 151 -6.33 23.61 18.71
CA GLY A 151 -5.25 23.10 19.56
C GLY A 151 -5.49 21.70 20.13
N GLY A 152 -6.61 21.04 19.78
CA GLY A 152 -6.87 19.64 20.11
C GLY A 152 -6.15 18.66 19.18
N PRO A 153 -6.08 17.36 19.52
CA PRO A 153 -5.52 16.36 18.61
C PRO A 153 -6.43 16.17 17.38
N ILE A 154 -5.83 15.87 16.22
CA ILE A 154 -6.57 15.53 14.99
C ILE A 154 -7.60 14.44 15.28
N LYS A 155 -8.85 14.67 14.90
CA LYS A 155 -9.93 13.72 15.12
C LYS A 155 -9.75 12.51 14.21
N THR A 156 -9.82 11.33 14.83
CA THR A 156 -9.87 10.05 14.13
C THR A 156 -11.26 9.44 14.25
N SER A 157 -11.68 8.73 13.22
CA SER A 157 -12.90 7.92 13.21
C SER A 157 -12.60 6.53 12.66
N TRP A 158 -13.53 5.60 12.89
CA TRP A 158 -13.33 4.18 12.58
C TRP A 158 -14.40 3.73 11.60
N ASP A 159 -13.99 2.95 10.62
CA ASP A 159 -14.84 2.45 9.54
C ASP A 159 -14.47 1.00 9.19
N THR A 160 -15.27 0.36 8.34
CA THR A 160 -14.98 -0.95 7.77
C THR A 160 -15.06 -0.89 6.25
N ASP A 161 -14.23 -1.67 5.55
CA ASP A 161 -14.22 -1.68 4.07
C ASP A 161 -15.38 -2.45 3.42
N GLY A 162 -16.45 -2.74 4.17
CA GLY A 162 -17.55 -3.61 3.75
C GLY A 162 -17.20 -5.11 3.72
N THR A 163 -15.91 -5.47 3.76
CA THR A 163 -15.44 -6.86 3.94
C THR A 163 -15.10 -7.17 5.41
N GLY A 164 -15.18 -6.17 6.29
CA GLY A 164 -14.91 -6.26 7.72
C GLY A 164 -13.49 -5.86 8.11
N ALA A 165 -12.61 -5.55 7.15
CA ALA A 165 -11.30 -4.98 7.45
C ALA A 165 -11.47 -3.64 8.17
N GLN A 166 -10.67 -3.41 9.21
CA GLN A 166 -10.80 -2.23 10.05
C GLN A 166 -10.01 -1.06 9.46
N ILE A 167 -10.67 0.10 9.40
CA ILE A 167 -10.13 1.31 8.80
C ILE A 167 -10.06 2.40 9.85
N LEU A 168 -8.90 3.05 9.97
CA LEU A 168 -8.78 4.34 10.64
C LEU A 168 -8.93 5.46 9.62
N GLN A 169 -9.84 6.39 9.89
CA GLN A 169 -10.06 7.57 9.06
C GLN A 169 -9.67 8.83 9.82
N PHE A 170 -9.02 9.76 9.14
CA PHE A 170 -8.72 11.09 9.68
C PHE A 170 -8.59 12.09 8.54
N GLN A 171 -8.85 13.35 8.86
CA GLN A 171 -8.72 14.47 7.94
C GLN A 171 -7.53 15.32 8.38
N LEU A 172 -6.64 15.65 7.44
CA LEU A 172 -5.59 16.64 7.68
C LEU A 172 -5.89 17.90 6.87
N PRO A 173 -5.72 19.10 7.45
CA PRO A 173 -6.00 20.34 6.75
C PRO A 173 -4.96 20.60 5.64
N ALA A 174 -5.31 21.48 4.70
CA ALA A 174 -4.46 21.78 3.53
C ALA A 174 -3.09 22.37 3.90
N ASP A 175 -3.03 23.07 5.04
CA ASP A 175 -1.87 23.78 5.57
C ASP A 175 -1.05 22.96 6.59
N ALA A 176 -1.41 21.69 6.82
CA ALA A 176 -0.58 20.80 7.63
C ALA A 176 0.84 20.69 7.07
N ASN A 177 1.82 20.48 7.96
CA ASN A 177 3.22 20.38 7.58
C ASN A 177 3.55 18.98 7.05
N TYR A 178 3.22 18.75 5.77
CA TYR A 178 3.38 17.47 5.08
C TYR A 178 4.87 17.12 4.75
N PRO A 179 5.22 15.83 4.53
CA PRO A 179 4.32 14.70 4.62
C PRO A 179 4.08 14.41 6.09
N ALA A 180 2.83 14.15 6.44
CA ALA A 180 2.53 13.71 7.78
C ALA A 180 2.84 12.22 7.91
N ARG A 181 2.86 11.73 9.14
CA ARG A 181 3.08 10.34 9.48
C ARG A 181 2.03 9.89 10.47
N LEU A 182 1.32 8.82 10.14
CA LEU A 182 0.57 8.06 11.13
C LEU A 182 1.53 7.08 11.79
N LEU A 183 1.57 7.09 13.12
CA LEU A 183 2.32 6.16 13.94
C LEU A 183 1.39 5.51 14.95
N LEU A 184 1.42 4.18 15.02
CA LEU A 184 0.84 3.40 16.11
C LEU A 184 1.97 2.78 16.92
N THR A 185 2.11 3.18 18.17
CA THR A 185 3.13 2.68 19.08
C THR A 185 2.52 1.74 20.09
N ARG A 186 3.08 0.54 20.22
CA ARG A 186 2.54 -0.48 21.12
C ARG A 186 2.75 -0.09 22.58
N ASN A 187 1.69 -0.18 23.38
CA ASN A 187 1.76 0.02 24.82
C ASN A 187 2.31 -1.24 25.51
N GLU A 188 3.58 -1.21 25.92
CA GLU A 188 4.28 -2.38 26.46
C GLU A 188 3.65 -2.92 27.76
N ALA A 189 2.98 -2.08 28.56
CA ALA A 189 2.34 -2.51 29.81
C ALA A 189 1.10 -3.40 29.59
N LYS A 190 0.54 -3.43 28.37
CA LYS A 190 -0.74 -4.09 28.07
C LYS A 190 -0.63 -5.29 27.13
N ASN A 191 0.56 -5.64 26.64
CA ASN A 191 0.70 -6.44 25.41
C ASN A 191 1.38 -7.81 25.53
N ASN A 192 1.69 -8.28 26.74
CA ASN A 192 2.52 -9.48 26.95
C ASN A 192 2.05 -10.76 26.21
N GLN A 193 0.76 -10.87 25.86
CA GLN A 193 0.23 -12.03 25.10
C GLN A 193 0.26 -11.85 23.57
N LEU A 194 0.30 -10.62 23.08
CA LEU A 194 0.27 -10.29 21.65
C LEU A 194 1.65 -9.96 21.07
N ASP A 195 2.70 -9.94 21.91
CA ASP A 195 4.06 -9.57 21.53
C ASP A 195 4.64 -10.43 20.39
N ALA A 196 4.22 -11.70 20.31
CA ALA A 196 4.62 -12.62 19.25
C ALA A 196 3.93 -12.37 17.90
N PHE A 197 2.86 -11.56 17.87
CA PHE A 197 1.98 -11.39 16.72
C PHE A 197 1.96 -9.96 16.16
N LEU A 198 2.34 -8.97 16.98
CA LEU A 198 2.26 -7.56 16.63
C LEU A 198 3.62 -6.89 16.66
N ALA A 199 3.89 -6.03 15.67
CA ALA A 199 5.06 -5.16 15.71
C ALA A 199 5.00 -4.16 16.87
N ARG A 200 6.17 -3.70 17.32
CA ARG A 200 6.27 -2.63 18.33
C ARG A 200 5.68 -1.31 17.82
N GLU A 201 5.87 -1.03 16.55
CA GLU A 201 5.39 0.18 15.91
C GLU A 201 4.84 -0.15 14.53
N TYR A 202 3.76 0.53 14.13
CA TYR A 202 3.25 0.55 12.76
C TYR A 202 3.23 1.99 12.26
N SER A 203 3.69 2.22 11.03
CA SER A 203 3.69 3.58 10.47
C SER A 203 3.41 3.66 8.98
N ILE A 204 2.91 4.81 8.56
CA ILE A 204 2.75 5.20 7.16
C ILE A 204 2.99 6.70 6.99
N ILE A 205 3.63 7.06 5.88
CA ILE A 205 3.75 8.44 5.41
C ILE A 205 2.49 8.81 4.65
N VAL A 206 1.80 9.88 5.06
CA VAL A 206 0.58 10.38 4.43
C VAL A 206 0.87 11.73 3.73
N PRO A 207 0.92 11.76 2.40
CA PRO A 207 1.23 12.97 1.64
C PRO A 207 0.02 13.88 1.55
N GLY A 208 0.23 15.20 1.51
CA GLY A 208 -0.85 16.17 1.27
C GLY A 208 -1.48 15.96 -0.10
N LYS A 209 -0.77 16.29 -1.17
CA LYS A 209 -1.18 16.18 -2.58
C LYS A 209 -0.66 14.91 -3.24
N GLU A 210 -1.25 14.56 -4.37
CA GLU A 210 -0.66 13.55 -5.25
C GLU A 210 0.51 14.16 -6.05
N LEU A 211 1.66 13.51 -6.01
CA LEU A 211 2.76 13.82 -6.93
C LEU A 211 2.46 13.13 -8.26
N GLN A 212 2.16 13.92 -9.29
CA GLN A 212 1.83 13.41 -10.60
C GLN A 212 2.95 13.69 -11.59
N ILE A 213 3.26 12.70 -12.42
CA ILE A 213 4.09 12.87 -13.60
C ILE A 213 3.19 13.35 -14.73
N THR A 214 3.32 14.63 -15.07
CA THR A 214 2.46 15.32 -16.03
C THR A 214 2.96 15.22 -17.47
N HIS A 215 4.25 14.90 -17.65
CA HIS A 215 4.86 14.82 -18.96
C HIS A 215 6.00 13.80 -18.99
N VAL A 216 6.03 12.95 -20.03
CA VAL A 216 7.15 12.07 -20.36
C VAL A 216 7.26 11.96 -21.86
N VAL A 217 8.31 12.52 -22.46
CA VAL A 217 8.53 12.48 -23.91
C VAL A 217 10.00 12.38 -24.25
N TRP A 218 10.33 11.74 -25.38
CA TRP A 218 11.67 11.80 -25.95
C TRP A 218 11.92 13.17 -26.57
N ARG A 219 13.13 13.70 -26.39
CA ARG A 219 13.59 14.93 -27.02
C ARG A 219 15.04 14.79 -27.49
N LYS A 220 15.34 15.55 -28.53
CA LYS A 220 16.66 15.87 -29.01
C LYS A 220 16.84 17.39 -28.93
N ASP A 221 17.95 17.85 -28.34
CA ASP A 221 18.27 19.29 -28.27
C ASP A 221 19.01 19.78 -29.52
N ASN A 222 19.33 21.08 -29.53
CA ASN A 222 20.05 21.72 -30.65
C ASN A 222 21.50 21.23 -30.82
N LEU A 223 22.05 20.51 -29.83
CA LEU A 223 23.37 19.89 -29.87
C LEU A 223 23.28 18.39 -30.21
N ASP A 224 22.12 17.95 -30.71
CA ASP A 224 21.80 16.56 -31.02
C ASP A 224 21.92 15.60 -29.82
N ARG A 225 21.85 16.11 -28.58
CA ARG A 225 21.78 15.29 -27.37
C ARG A 225 20.36 14.77 -27.19
N GLU A 226 20.25 13.48 -26.92
CA GLU A 226 18.98 12.78 -26.79
C GLU A 226 18.68 12.44 -25.32
N PHE A 227 17.46 12.72 -24.89
CA PHE A 227 17.01 12.52 -23.52
C PHE A 227 15.49 12.37 -23.45
N ILE A 228 15.01 11.87 -22.31
CA ILE A 228 13.60 11.84 -21.94
C ILE A 228 13.34 13.06 -21.04
N ASP A 229 12.45 13.95 -21.50
CA ASP A 229 11.93 15.09 -20.74
C ASP A 229 10.79 14.61 -19.84
N LEU A 230 11.04 14.64 -18.54
CA LEU A 230 10.14 14.19 -17.48
C LEU A 230 9.72 15.39 -16.64
N LYS A 231 8.41 15.63 -16.52
CA LYS A 231 7.86 16.71 -15.69
C LYS A 231 6.91 16.19 -14.63
N LEU A 232 7.02 16.78 -13.45
CA LEU A 232 6.14 16.53 -12.31
C LEU A 232 5.36 17.79 -11.96
N ASN A 233 4.21 17.62 -11.30
CA ASN A 233 3.41 18.74 -10.79
C ASN A 233 4.04 19.42 -9.57
N ASN A 234 5.06 18.81 -8.95
CA ASN A 234 5.79 19.33 -7.79
C ASN A 234 7.30 19.05 -7.88
N LYS A 235 8.07 19.80 -7.09
CA LYS A 235 9.53 19.65 -7.02
C LYS A 235 9.93 18.43 -6.21
N VAL A 236 10.92 17.68 -6.69
CA VAL A 236 11.48 16.47 -6.07
C VAL A 236 13.00 16.58 -6.01
N PRO A 237 13.70 15.99 -5.02
CA PRO A 237 15.15 15.96 -5.02
C PRO A 237 15.65 15.04 -6.14
N PRO A 238 16.58 15.48 -7.00
CA PRO A 238 17.07 14.65 -8.12
C PRO A 238 17.62 13.29 -7.69
N LYS A 239 18.32 13.23 -6.55
CA LYS A 239 18.85 11.98 -5.99
C LYS A 239 17.73 10.98 -5.68
N THR A 240 16.63 11.45 -5.10
CA THR A 240 15.49 10.58 -4.74
C THR A 240 14.82 10.04 -5.99
N LEU A 241 14.66 10.84 -7.04
CA LEU A 241 14.11 10.33 -8.31
C LEU A 241 15.05 9.33 -8.97
N LEU A 242 16.36 9.60 -8.99
CA LEU A 242 17.38 8.72 -9.56
C LEU A 242 17.41 7.33 -8.89
N GLU A 243 17.31 7.27 -7.56
CA GLU A 243 17.28 6.01 -6.80
C GLU A 243 16.01 5.17 -7.05
N ARG A 244 14.94 5.79 -7.58
CA ARG A 244 13.62 5.18 -7.76
C ARG A 244 13.28 4.88 -9.22
N ALA A 245 13.95 5.55 -10.15
CA ALA A 245 13.73 5.44 -11.57
C ALA A 245 14.55 4.28 -12.17
N LYS A 246 13.90 3.50 -13.03
CA LYS A 246 14.53 2.47 -13.86
C LYS A 246 14.09 2.65 -15.30
N LEU A 247 14.99 2.34 -16.22
CA LEU A 247 14.73 2.41 -17.64
C LEU A 247 15.00 1.05 -18.26
N PHE A 248 14.05 0.54 -19.03
CA PHE A 248 14.18 -0.74 -19.71
C PHE A 248 14.01 -0.56 -21.22
N LEU A 249 14.74 -1.34 -22.01
CA LEU A 249 14.44 -1.50 -23.42
C LEU A 249 13.25 -2.46 -23.58
N VAL A 250 12.23 -2.07 -24.35
CA VAL A 250 10.98 -2.86 -24.46
C VAL A 250 11.19 -4.16 -25.24
N SER A 251 12.13 -4.20 -26.19
CA SER A 251 12.32 -5.36 -27.07
C SER A 251 12.75 -6.62 -26.32
N ASP A 252 13.56 -6.48 -25.26
CA ASP A 252 14.17 -7.58 -24.53
C ASP A 252 14.08 -7.43 -23.00
N ASN A 253 13.44 -6.36 -22.53
CA ASN A 253 13.30 -6.02 -21.11
C ASN A 253 14.65 -5.83 -20.39
N GLN A 254 15.72 -5.50 -21.13
CA GLN A 254 17.03 -5.22 -20.57
C GLN A 254 17.03 -3.85 -19.86
N GLU A 255 17.61 -3.78 -18.66
CA GLU A 255 17.81 -2.51 -17.95
C GLU A 255 18.89 -1.67 -18.66
N VAL A 256 18.56 -0.40 -18.93
CA VAL A 256 19.40 0.55 -19.64
C VAL A 256 19.94 1.56 -18.63
N ALA A 257 21.26 1.66 -18.53
CA ALA A 257 21.91 2.68 -17.73
C ALA A 257 21.57 4.08 -18.28
N PHE A 258 21.35 5.04 -17.39
CA PHE A 258 21.07 6.42 -17.76
C PHE A 258 21.75 7.38 -16.78
N SER A 259 21.97 8.61 -17.22
CA SER A 259 22.27 9.73 -16.34
C SER A 259 21.03 10.63 -16.23
N MET A 260 20.93 11.34 -15.12
CA MET A 260 19.87 12.32 -14.90
C MET A 260 20.52 13.69 -14.69
N ASP A 261 20.26 14.62 -15.59
CA ASP A 261 20.66 16.02 -15.42
C ASP A 261 19.47 16.79 -14.85
N PRO A 262 19.56 17.31 -13.61
CA PRO A 262 18.49 18.12 -13.01
C PRO A 262 18.41 19.55 -13.57
N GLY A 263 19.29 19.96 -14.49
CA GLY A 263 19.45 21.35 -14.92
C GLY A 263 20.42 22.11 -14.00
N GLU A 264 20.96 23.24 -14.48
CA GLU A 264 22.02 24.01 -13.82
C GLU A 264 21.72 24.24 -12.31
N ASN A 265 22.59 23.70 -11.45
CA ASN A 265 22.55 23.58 -9.97
C ASN A 265 22.00 22.24 -9.43
N SER A 266 22.85 21.21 -9.51
CA SER A 266 22.57 19.78 -9.32
C SER A 266 22.18 19.28 -7.92
N VAL A 267 21.85 20.18 -7.00
CA VAL A 267 21.36 19.83 -5.64
C VAL A 267 19.95 20.40 -5.41
N THR A 268 19.49 21.31 -6.28
CA THR A 268 18.23 22.02 -6.05
C THR A 268 17.05 21.16 -6.48
N PRO A 269 16.00 21.06 -5.64
CA PRO A 269 14.73 20.46 -6.02
C PRO A 269 14.16 21.04 -7.31
N THR A 270 13.75 20.18 -8.23
CA THR A 270 13.17 20.57 -9.53
C THR A 270 11.93 19.74 -9.84
N SER A 271 11.07 20.27 -10.70
CA SER A 271 9.91 19.56 -11.26
C SER A 271 10.15 19.09 -12.69
N ASN A 272 11.30 19.44 -13.29
CA ASN A 272 11.68 19.06 -14.65
C ASN A 272 13.00 18.29 -14.59
N PHE A 273 13.04 17.13 -15.24
CA PHE A 273 14.18 16.23 -15.25
C PHE A 273 14.52 15.82 -16.69
N SER A 274 15.81 15.80 -17.00
CA SER A 274 16.30 15.23 -18.26
C SER A 274 16.98 13.90 -17.96
N ILE A 275 16.41 12.81 -18.44
CA ILE A 275 16.96 11.45 -18.32
C ILE A 275 17.67 11.12 -19.62
N SER A 276 18.99 10.98 -19.59
CA SER A 276 19.83 10.71 -20.76
C SER A 276 20.26 9.24 -20.75
N PRO A 277 19.61 8.36 -21.54
CA PRO A 277 19.97 6.95 -21.58
C PRO A 277 21.31 6.73 -22.28
N MET A 278 22.04 5.68 -21.90
CA MET A 278 23.23 5.26 -22.62
C MET A 278 22.82 4.49 -23.89
N ILE A 279 22.76 5.21 -25.01
CA ILE A 279 22.15 4.74 -26.27
C ILE A 279 23.12 4.38 -27.40
N LYS A 280 24.44 4.40 -27.17
CA LYS A 280 25.46 4.32 -28.22
C LYS A 280 25.29 3.10 -29.16
N ASP A 281 24.80 1.99 -28.62
CA ASP A 281 24.66 0.72 -29.32
C ASP A 281 23.18 0.32 -29.55
N LEU A 282 22.24 1.27 -29.40
CA LEU A 282 20.80 1.01 -29.52
C LEU A 282 20.21 1.52 -30.85
N PRO A 283 19.18 0.86 -31.41
CA PRO A 283 18.49 1.31 -32.62
C PRO A 283 17.88 2.71 -32.48
N ASP A 284 17.79 3.44 -33.59
CA ASP A 284 17.22 4.82 -33.63
C ASP A 284 15.70 4.87 -33.38
N ASP A 285 15.01 3.74 -33.48
CA ASP A 285 13.58 3.58 -33.19
C ASP A 285 13.31 2.80 -31.88
N ALA A 286 14.34 2.63 -31.05
CA ALA A 286 14.26 1.95 -29.77
C ALA A 286 13.10 2.49 -28.90
N VAL A 287 12.41 1.58 -28.23
CA VAL A 287 11.30 1.91 -27.35
C VAL A 287 11.72 1.60 -25.92
N PHE A 288 11.57 2.57 -25.02
CA PHE A 288 11.95 2.46 -23.62
C PHE A 288 10.73 2.42 -22.71
N ARG A 289 10.80 1.66 -21.62
CA ARG A 289 9.84 1.67 -20.51
C ARG A 289 10.50 2.35 -19.31
N LEU A 290 10.00 3.52 -18.93
CA LEU A 290 10.37 4.21 -17.70
C LEU A 290 9.49 3.72 -16.56
N GLU A 291 10.11 3.28 -15.48
CA GLU A 291 9.45 2.89 -14.24
C GLU A 291 9.93 3.77 -13.09
N ILE A 292 9.03 4.29 -12.27
CA ILE A 292 9.36 5.05 -11.05
C ILE A 292 8.62 4.42 -9.88
N THR A 293 9.37 3.98 -8.88
CA THR A 293 8.84 3.23 -7.74
C THR A 293 8.49 4.15 -6.55
N PRO A 294 7.33 3.94 -5.88
CA PRO A 294 6.93 4.71 -4.71
C PRO A 294 7.64 4.23 -3.43
N PRO A 295 7.76 5.05 -2.37
CA PRO A 295 7.35 6.45 -2.34
C PRO A 295 8.38 7.38 -3.00
N LEU A 296 7.92 8.19 -3.95
CA LEU A 296 8.62 9.37 -4.42
C LEU A 296 7.96 10.58 -3.78
N ILE A 297 8.69 11.35 -2.97
CA ILE A 297 8.13 12.44 -2.16
C ILE A 297 8.68 13.78 -2.66
N SER A 298 7.81 14.77 -2.76
CA SER A 298 8.20 16.15 -3.07
C SER A 298 9.05 16.75 -1.96
N THR A 299 9.73 17.85 -2.27
CA THR A 299 10.72 18.42 -1.35
C THR A 299 10.14 19.19 -0.18
N ASN A 300 8.91 19.67 -0.33
CA ASN A 300 8.11 20.17 0.77
C ASN A 300 7.34 19.04 1.46
N GLY A 301 7.48 17.78 1.05
CA GLY A 301 6.75 16.67 1.64
C GLY A 301 5.27 16.60 1.30
N ALA A 302 4.74 17.69 0.76
CA ALA A 302 3.34 17.89 0.47
C ALA A 302 2.86 17.11 -0.74
N ALA A 303 3.67 16.31 -1.41
CA ALA A 303 3.18 15.42 -2.44
C ALA A 303 3.95 14.10 -2.48
N ALA A 304 3.26 12.99 -2.70
CA ALA A 304 3.94 11.73 -2.99
C ALA A 304 3.29 11.00 -4.15
N LEU A 305 4.10 10.22 -4.86
CA LEU A 305 3.64 9.34 -5.92
C LEU A 305 3.02 8.10 -5.24
N PRO A 306 1.70 7.89 -5.32
CA PRO A 306 1.02 6.87 -4.51
C PRO A 306 1.20 5.46 -5.08
N GLU A 307 1.37 5.35 -6.40
CA GLU A 307 1.48 4.08 -7.12
C GLU A 307 2.72 4.06 -8.03
N PRO A 308 3.22 2.87 -8.42
CA PRO A 308 4.27 2.78 -9.44
C PRO A 308 3.85 3.47 -10.74
N PHE A 309 4.69 4.38 -11.22
CA PHE A 309 4.49 4.99 -12.52
C PHE A 309 5.22 4.17 -13.58
N ILE A 310 4.52 3.79 -14.64
CA ILE A 310 5.07 3.04 -15.78
C ILE A 310 4.66 3.74 -17.07
N ARG A 311 5.63 4.12 -17.90
CA ARG A 311 5.36 4.74 -19.21
C ARG A 311 6.32 4.29 -20.27
N THR A 312 5.78 3.97 -21.44
CA THR A 312 6.57 3.67 -22.63
C THR A 312 6.84 4.96 -23.41
N VAL A 313 8.08 5.15 -23.84
CA VAL A 313 8.57 6.30 -24.60
C VAL A 313 9.34 5.79 -25.81
N LYS A 314 8.96 6.21 -27.01
CA LYS A 314 9.65 5.87 -28.25
C LYS A 314 10.76 6.89 -28.54
N ARG A 315 11.97 6.41 -28.82
CA ARG A 315 13.05 7.21 -29.40
C ARG A 315 12.62 7.73 -30.76
N ILE A 316 12.77 9.04 -30.96
CA ILE A 316 12.38 9.69 -32.20
C ILE A 316 13.59 10.30 -32.88
N THR A 317 13.57 10.27 -34.20
CA THR A 317 14.54 10.99 -35.03
C THR A 317 14.29 12.51 -34.97
N ARG A 318 15.29 13.30 -35.35
CA ARG A 318 15.16 14.77 -35.44
C ARG A 318 14.03 15.18 -36.41
N GLU A 319 13.90 14.49 -37.54
CA GLU A 319 12.83 14.73 -38.51
C GLU A 319 11.43 14.46 -37.91
N GLU A 320 11.27 13.38 -37.15
CA GLU A 320 10.01 13.07 -36.48
C GLU A 320 9.68 14.11 -35.39
N GLN A 321 10.68 14.59 -34.64
CA GLN A 321 10.49 15.64 -33.64
C GLN A 321 10.06 16.98 -34.28
N GLU A 322 10.68 17.35 -35.40
CA GLU A 322 10.30 18.55 -36.15
C GLU A 322 8.88 18.43 -36.73
N ARG A 323 8.51 17.25 -37.25
CA ARG A 323 7.14 16.97 -37.72
C ARG A 323 6.12 17.08 -36.59
N GLN A 324 6.40 16.53 -35.42
CA GLN A 324 5.51 16.63 -34.25
C GLN A 324 5.38 18.07 -33.74
N SER A 325 6.46 18.86 -33.79
CA SER A 325 6.44 20.27 -33.38
C SER A 325 5.63 21.14 -34.33
N ARG A 326 5.74 20.90 -35.65
CA ARG A 326 4.93 21.60 -36.67
C ARG A 326 3.44 21.29 -36.51
N ARG A 327 3.08 20.01 -36.36
CA ARG A 327 1.67 19.59 -36.13
C ARG A 327 1.06 20.24 -34.88
N ARG A 328 1.81 20.29 -33.77
CA ARG A 328 1.34 20.96 -32.54
C ARG A 328 1.12 22.45 -32.73
N ASN A 329 2.00 23.14 -33.45
CA ASN A 329 1.82 24.55 -33.76
C ASN A 329 0.59 24.78 -34.65
N ASP A 330 0.36 23.92 -35.65
CA ASP A 330 -0.80 24.01 -36.53
C ASP A 330 -2.12 23.76 -35.79
N GLU A 331 -2.16 22.78 -34.87
CA GLU A 331 -3.32 22.50 -33.99
C GLU A 331 -3.58 23.63 -32.99
N THR A 332 -2.52 24.22 -32.43
CA THR A 332 -2.64 25.35 -31.51
C THR A 332 -3.19 26.58 -32.25
N ILE A 333 -2.67 26.88 -33.45
CA ILE A 333 -3.19 27.96 -34.30
C ILE A 333 -4.66 27.70 -34.65
N ALA A 334 -5.03 26.49 -35.05
CA ALA A 334 -6.42 26.14 -35.36
C ALA A 334 -7.39 26.35 -34.17
N SER A 335 -6.93 26.12 -32.93
CA SER A 335 -7.73 26.36 -31.71
C SER A 335 -7.98 27.83 -31.38
N TYR A 336 -7.17 28.76 -31.93
CA TYR A 336 -7.37 30.20 -31.77
C TYR A 336 -8.32 30.82 -32.81
N TRP A 337 -8.73 30.06 -33.82
CA TRP A 337 -9.63 30.52 -34.90
C TRP A 337 -11.03 29.87 -34.83
N GLN A 338 -11.42 29.31 -33.68
CA GLN A 338 -12.78 28.86 -33.36
C GLN A 338 -13.37 29.73 -32.24
#